data_AF-A0A3D5Q388-F1
#
_entry.id   AF-A0A3D5Q388-F1
#
_cell.length_a   1.000
_cell.length_b   1.000
_cell.length_c   1.000
_cell.angle_alpha   90.00
_cell.angle_beta   90.00
_cell.angle_gamma   90.00
#
_symmetry.space_group_name_H-M   'P 1'
#
loop_
_entity.id
_entity.type
_entity.pdbx_description
1 polymer ?
#
loop_
_entity_poly.entity_id
_entity_poly.type
_entity_poly.pdbx_seq_one_letter_code
_entity_poly.pdbx_strand_id
1 'polypeptide(L)' 'NGPGEAKVADLGLTGGTPKNLFYMNGKPSQKLEQENLTDNLERLIREEAARRREREESIIARSEE' A
#
# COMPACT_ATOMS: atom_id res chain seq x y z
N ASN A 1 -9.42 8.00 -6.91
CA ASN A 1 -9.85 7.80 -5.51
C ASN A 1 -9.72 9.10 -4.76
N GLY A 2 -10.82 9.63 -4.24
CA GLY A 2 -10.77 10.79 -3.36
C GLY A 2 -10.13 10.47 -1.99
N PRO A 3 -9.74 11.47 -1.18
CA PRO A 3 -9.20 11.24 0.16
C PRO A 3 -10.15 10.53 1.12
N GLY A 4 -11.47 10.52 0.85
CA GLY A 4 -12.45 9.71 1.58
C GLY A 4 -12.39 8.22 1.22
N GLU A 5 -12.23 7.89 -0.06
CA GLU A 5 -12.15 6.51 -0.55
C GLU A 5 -10.79 5.87 -0.22
N ALA A 6 -9.70 6.65 -0.31
CA ALA A 6 -8.35 6.21 0.06
C ALA A 6 -8.20 5.87 1.56
N LYS A 7 -9.13 6.34 2.41
CA LYS A 7 -9.15 6.02 3.85
C LYS A 7 -9.73 4.65 4.17
N VAL A 8 -10.59 4.13 3.29
CA VAL A 8 -11.27 2.83 3.50
C VAL A 8 -10.52 1.70 2.80
N ALA A 9 -9.79 2.01 1.73
CA ALA A 9 -8.98 1.04 1.02
C ALA A 9 -7.68 0.68 1.77
N ASP A 10 -7.28 -0.59 1.67
CA ASP A 10 -5.94 -1.05 2.06
C ASP A 10 -4.84 -0.23 1.39
N LEU A 11 -5.08 0.19 0.14
CA LEU A 11 -4.17 0.93 -0.71
C LEU A 11 -4.94 2.04 -1.45
N GLY A 12 -4.50 3.29 -1.29
CA GLY A 12 -5.17 4.46 -1.87
C GLY A 12 -4.19 5.43 -2.51
N LEU A 13 -4.62 6.11 -3.58
CA LEU A 13 -3.85 7.18 -4.22
C LEU A 13 -4.73 8.41 -4.39
N THR A 14 -4.32 9.55 -3.84
CA THR A 14 -4.98 10.83 -4.07
C THR A 14 -4.15 11.70 -5.00
N GLY A 15 -4.82 12.27 -5.99
CA GLY A 15 -4.21 13.17 -6.97
C GLY A 15 -3.63 14.43 -6.32
N GLY A 16 -2.40 14.77 -6.68
CA GLY A 16 -1.74 16.01 -6.29
C GLY A 16 -0.67 16.38 -7.31
N THR A 17 -0.58 17.65 -7.68
CA THR A 17 0.48 18.14 -8.58
C THR A 17 1.58 18.77 -7.73
N PRO A 18 2.87 18.43 -7.93
CA PRO A 18 3.42 17.48 -8.91
C PRO A 18 3.48 16.01 -8.42
N LYS A 19 3.16 15.74 -7.14
CA LYS A 19 3.25 14.41 -6.53
C LYS A 19 1.91 13.94 -5.98
N ASN A 20 1.60 12.68 -6.24
CA ASN A 20 0.43 12.02 -5.70
C ASN A 20 0.71 11.54 -4.27
N LEU A 21 -0.29 11.60 -3.39
CA LEU A 21 -0.16 11.09 -2.02
C LEU A 21 -0.73 9.68 -1.95
N PHE A 22 0.13 8.74 -1.57
CA PHE A 22 -0.20 7.34 -1.40
C PHE A 22 -0.61 7.06 0.05
N TYR A 23 -1.63 6.22 0.20
CA TYR A 23 -2.21 5.80 1.47
C TYR A 23 -2.08 4.29 1.61
N MET A 24 -1.69 3.84 2.81
CA MET A 24 -1.75 2.43 3.21
C MET A 24 -2.59 2.31 4.47
N ASN A 25 -3.55 1.37 4.49
CA ASN A 25 -4.47 1.14 5.60
C ASN A 25 -5.15 2.44 6.06
N GLY A 26 -5.59 3.24 5.08
CA GLY A 26 -6.22 4.53 5.28
C GLY A 26 -5.35 5.65 5.86
N LYS A 27 -4.03 5.45 6.03
CA LYS A 27 -3.09 6.46 6.51
C LYS A 27 -2.16 6.93 5.39
N PRO A 28 -1.82 8.23 5.32
CA PRO A 28 -0.84 8.71 4.36
C PRO A 28 0.52 8.05 4.62
N SER A 29 1.12 7.51 3.57
CA SER A 29 2.38 6.77 3.63
C SER A 29 3.52 7.55 2.97
N GLN A 30 3.41 7.85 1.68
CA GLN A 30 4.48 8.53 0.94
C GLN A 30 3.95 9.30 -0.26
N LYS A 31 4.76 10.21 -0.80
CA LYS A 31 4.47 10.91 -2.05
C LYS A 31 5.11 10.17 -3.22
N LEU A 32 4.34 9.92 -4.27
CA LEU A 32 4.80 9.27 -5.50
C LEU A 32 4.84 10.29 -6.63
N GLU A 33 5.95 10.29 -7.38
CA GLU A 33 6.08 11.08 -8.61
C GLU A 33 5.15 10.53 -9.70
N GLN A 34 4.69 11.41 -10.59
CA GLN A 34 3.83 11.01 -11.70
C GLN A 34 4.57 10.16 -12.75
N GLU A 35 5.86 10.43 -12.98
CA GLU A 35 6.65 9.83 -14.06
C GLU A 35 6.76 8.30 -13.95
N ASN A 36 6.94 7.78 -12.73
CA ASN A 36 7.12 6.35 -12.46
C ASN A 36 6.00 5.81 -11.54
N LEU A 37 4.80 6.38 -11.62
CA LEU A 37 3.72 6.09 -10.68
C LEU A 37 3.31 4.61 -10.71
N THR A 38 3.13 4.05 -11.91
CA THR A 38 2.70 2.67 -12.10
C THR A 38 3.73 1.67 -11.56
N ASP A 39 5.00 1.85 -11.90
CA ASP A 39 6.09 0.97 -11.44
C ASP A 39 6.24 1.03 -9.92
N ASN A 40 6.12 2.22 -9.33
CA ASN A 40 6.13 2.38 -7.88
C ASN A 40 4.94 1.68 -7.22
N LEU A 41 3.74 1.79 -7.79
CA LEU A 41 2.57 1.10 -7.25
C LEU A 41 2.71 -0.42 -7.33
N GLU A 42 3.16 -0.95 -8.47
CA GLU A 42 3.38 -2.40 -8.64
C GLU A 42 4.38 -2.92 -7.59
N ARG A 43 5.52 -2.24 -7.43
CA ARG A 43 6.53 -2.59 -6.44
C ARG A 43 5.94 -2.63 -5.02
N LEU A 44 5.19 -1.59 -4.65
CA LEU A 44 4.57 -1.50 -3.32
C LEU A 44 3.53 -2.60 -3.10
N ILE A 45 2.73 -2.91 -4.12
CA ILE A 45 1.74 -4.00 -4.06
C ILE A 45 2.44 -5.35 -3.85
N ARG A 46 3.54 -5.62 -4.58
CA ARG A 46 4.30 -6.86 -4.42
C ARG A 46 4.96 -6.95 -3.03
N GLU A 47 5.56 -5.87 -2.54
CA GLU A 47 6.15 -5.81 -1.21
C GLU A 47 5.11 -6.02 -0.10
N GLU A 48 3.92 -5.44 -0.23
CA GLU A 48 2.82 -5.62 0.71
C GLU A 48 2.26 -7.05 0.66
N ALA A 49 2.09 -7.62 -0.54
CA ALA A 49 1.65 -9.00 -0.70
C ALA A 49 2.66 -10.01 -0.11
N ALA A 50 3.96 -9.79 -0.31
CA ALA A 50 5.01 -10.62 0.29
C ALA A 50 4.98 -10.52 1.83
N ARG A 51 4.91 -9.30 2.38
CA ARG A 51 4.79 -9.08 3.83
C ARG A 51 3.53 -9.71 4.43
N ARG A 52 2.39 -9.67 3.72
CA ARG A 52 1.15 -10.32 4.15
C ARG A 52 1.32 -11.84 4.21
N ARG A 53 1.94 -12.46 3.20
CA ARG A 53 2.23 -13.90 3.20
C ARG A 53 3.18 -14.31 4.31
N GLU A 54 4.30 -13.63 4.49
CA GLU A 54 5.24 -13.91 5.58
C GLU A 54 4.55 -13.80 6.95
N ARG A 55 3.68 -12.80 7.13
CA ARG A 55 2.90 -12.64 8.35
C ARG A 55 1.93 -13.81 8.55
N GLU A 56 1.20 -14.22 7.52
CA GLU A 56 0.29 -15.37 7.59
C GLU A 56 1.04 -16.67 7.92
N GLU A 57 2.17 -16.93 7.26
CA GLU A 57 3.04 -18.08 7.54
C GLU A 57 3.56 -18.07 8.99
N SER A 58 3.97 -16.91 9.51
CA SER A 58 4.44 -16.77 10.89
C SER A 58 3.34 -17.01 11.94
N ILE A 59 2.08 -16.70 11.62
CA ILE A 59 0.94 -16.93 12.52
C ILE A 59 0.58 -18.42 12.56
N ILE A 60 0.63 -19.09 11.40
CA ILE A 60 0.37 -20.54 11.31
C ILE A 60 1.45 -21.30 12.09
N ALA A 61 2.73 -20.99 11.87
CA ALA A 61 3.84 -21.65 12.56
C ALA A 61 3.76 -21.53 14.10
N ARG A 62 3.24 -20.41 14.62
CA ARG A 62 3.11 -20.17 16.07
C ARG A 62 1.86 -20.79 16.70
N SER A 63 0.92 -21.27 15.88
CA SER A 63 -0.34 -21.88 16.34
C SER A 63 -0.24 -23.41 16.42
N GLU A 64 0.83 -24.00 15.87
CA GLU A 64 1.11 -25.44 15.92
C GLU A 64 2.10 -25.83 17.04
N GLU A 65 2.50 -24.90 17.91
CA GLU A 65 3.31 -25.14 19.13
C GLU A 65 2.47 -25.15 20.42
#